data_AF-A0A960J3I4-F1
#
_entry.id   AF-A0A960J3I4-F1
#
_cell.length_a   1.000
_cell.length_b   1.000
_cell.length_c   1.000
_cell.angle_alpha   90.00
_cell.angle_beta   90.00
_cell.angle_gamma   90.00
#
_symmetry.space_group_name_H-M   'P 1'
#
loop_
_entity.id
_entity.type
_entity.pdbx_description
1 polymer ?
#
loop_
_entity_poly.entity_id
_entity_poly.type
_entity_poly.pdbx_seq_one_letter_code
_entity_poly.pdbx_strand_id
1 'polypeptide(L)'
;VLAVVLLWAVRLTANWARGWPGLDHEDWRYVEMRTNGHPYWVQSFFGLHLVPTIEVYLGCLPLVPALARGTEPLGPLDGLAMLVGLAAVTVELVADEQLRRFNRTKAAGDICADGLWSWSRHPNYFGELCFWWSLFLFGVAAAPGYWWTVVGAISITVMFAAASIPMIERRSAERRPAWAEYARRTPVLVPRPPRRP
;
A
#
# COMPACT_ATOMS: atom_id res chain seq x y z
N VAL A 1 2.86 -16.72 -9.58
CA VAL A 1 3.54 -15.51 -9.09
C VAL A 1 3.75 -14.41 -10.15
N LEU A 2 4.42 -14.65 -11.29
CA LEU A 2 4.76 -13.57 -12.26
C LEU A 2 3.57 -12.76 -12.74
N ALA A 3 2.45 -13.41 -13.06
CA ALA A 3 1.23 -12.71 -13.48
C ALA A 3 0.75 -11.71 -12.42
N VAL A 4 0.73 -12.09 -11.15
CA VAL A 4 0.33 -11.20 -10.03
C VAL A 4 1.29 -10.03 -9.90
N VAL A 5 2.61 -10.28 -9.98
CA VAL A 5 3.65 -9.24 -9.92
C VAL A 5 3.51 -8.25 -11.08
N LEU A 6 3.31 -8.75 -12.30
CA LEU A 6 3.15 -7.90 -13.49
C LEU A 6 1.87 -7.08 -13.43
N LEU A 7 0.75 -7.67 -12.99
CA LEU A 7 -0.50 -6.94 -12.80
C LEU A 7 -0.36 -5.84 -11.75
N TRP A 8 0.29 -6.14 -10.61
CA TRP A 8 0.58 -5.16 -9.56
C TRP A 8 1.47 -4.02 -10.10
N ALA A 9 2.57 -4.36 -10.78
CA ALA A 9 3.52 -3.39 -11.32
C ALA A 9 2.89 -2.48 -12.38
N VAL A 10 2.20 -3.06 -13.38
CA VAL A 10 1.50 -2.29 -14.42
C VAL A 10 0.45 -1.38 -13.80
N ARG A 11 -0.35 -1.88 -12.84
CA ARG A 11 -1.37 -1.07 -12.16
C ARG A 11 -0.74 0.08 -11.38
N LEU A 12 0.32 -0.18 -10.62
CA LEU A 12 1.04 0.84 -9.85
C LEU A 12 1.61 1.92 -10.77
N THR A 13 2.35 1.53 -11.80
CA THR A 13 2.92 2.45 -12.79
C THR A 13 1.83 3.24 -13.51
N ALA A 14 0.75 2.60 -13.95
CA ALA A 14 -0.36 3.28 -14.61
C ALA A 14 -1.13 4.23 -13.67
N ASN A 15 -1.26 3.90 -12.38
CA ASN A 15 -1.87 4.80 -11.40
C ASN A 15 -1.05 6.09 -11.25
N TRP A 16 0.26 5.96 -11.07
CA TRP A 16 1.18 7.09 -10.97
C TRP A 16 1.23 7.92 -12.26
N ALA A 17 1.42 7.27 -13.42
CA ALA A 17 1.59 7.96 -14.70
C ALA A 17 0.36 8.80 -15.08
N ARG A 18 -0.85 8.31 -14.78
CA ARG A 18 -2.11 9.06 -15.04
C ARG A 18 -2.31 10.26 -14.11
N GLY A 19 -1.65 10.29 -12.97
CA GLY A 19 -1.73 11.38 -11.99
C GLY A 19 -0.58 12.37 -12.06
N TRP A 20 0.42 12.12 -12.91
CA TRP A 20 1.64 12.92 -13.01
C TRP A 20 1.37 14.27 -13.70
N PRO A 21 1.56 15.40 -13.01
CA PRO A 21 1.28 16.73 -13.57
C PRO A 21 2.46 17.38 -14.30
N GLY A 22 3.67 16.79 -14.24
CA GLY A 22 4.90 17.37 -14.78
C GLY A 22 6.05 17.38 -13.77
N LEU A 23 7.21 17.89 -14.20
CA LEU A 23 8.43 17.97 -13.36
C LEU A 23 8.37 19.07 -12.30
N ASP A 24 7.46 20.02 -12.43
CA ASP A 24 7.32 21.14 -11.49
C ASP A 24 6.57 20.76 -10.20
N HIS A 25 6.02 19.54 -10.14
CA HIS A 25 5.29 19.07 -8.97
C HIS A 25 6.23 18.49 -7.91
N GLU A 26 6.06 18.99 -6.69
CA GLU A 26 6.76 18.48 -5.52
C GLU A 26 5.78 17.86 -4.52
N ASP A 27 6.12 16.66 -4.03
CA ASP A 27 5.40 16.02 -2.93
C ASP A 27 5.61 16.81 -1.64
N TRP A 28 4.50 17.05 -0.93
CA TRP A 28 4.47 17.82 0.31
C TRP A 28 5.43 17.33 1.41
N ARG A 29 5.82 16.05 1.41
CA ARG A 29 6.78 15.51 2.37
C ARG A 29 8.14 16.19 2.23
N TYR A 30 8.56 16.48 0.99
CA TYR A 30 9.79 17.22 0.74
C TYR A 30 9.69 18.67 1.22
N VAL A 31 8.54 19.32 1.03
CA VAL A 31 8.28 20.67 1.56
C VAL A 31 8.39 20.68 3.08
N GLU A 32 7.75 19.74 3.77
CA GLU A 32 7.80 19.64 5.23
C GLU A 32 9.22 19.39 5.75
N MET A 33 9.98 18.47 5.11
CA MET A 33 11.37 18.19 5.45
C MET A 33 12.30 19.40 5.27
N ARG A 34 11.96 20.34 4.38
CA ARG A 34 12.73 21.58 4.19
C ARG A 34 12.43 22.63 5.26
N THR A 35 11.22 22.63 5.80
CA THR A 35 10.76 23.66 6.73
C THR A 35 10.82 23.25 8.20
N ASN A 36 11.04 21.96 8.51
CA ASN A 36 10.98 21.43 9.87
C ASN A 36 12.26 21.62 10.72
N GLY A 37 13.30 22.28 10.18
CA GLY A 37 14.53 22.59 10.92
C GLY A 37 15.52 21.43 11.11
N HIS A 38 15.20 20.23 10.62
CA HIS A 38 16.11 19.08 10.63
C HIS A 38 16.94 19.00 9.33
N PRO A 39 18.08 18.30 9.30
CA PRO A 39 18.90 18.17 8.10
C PRO A 39 18.14 17.50 6.95
N TYR A 40 17.77 18.29 5.94
CA TYR A 40 16.94 17.85 4.81
C TYR A 40 17.47 16.57 4.14
N TRP A 41 18.74 16.54 3.77
CA TRP A 41 19.33 15.42 3.04
C TRP A 41 19.33 14.11 3.83
N VAL A 42 19.52 14.18 5.15
CA VAL A 42 19.48 12.99 6.02
C VAL A 42 18.06 12.44 6.08
N GLN A 43 17.06 13.30 6.33
CA GLN A 43 15.67 12.88 6.39
C GLN A 43 15.17 12.31 5.06
N SER A 44 15.49 12.99 3.96
CA SER A 44 15.12 12.58 2.61
C SER A 44 15.74 11.23 2.28
N PHE A 45 17.05 11.09 2.45
CA PHE A 45 17.76 9.86 2.13
C PHE A 45 17.26 8.68 2.96
N PHE A 46 17.16 8.80 4.29
CA PHE A 46 16.73 7.67 5.12
C PHE A 46 15.22 7.41 5.03
N GLY A 47 14.39 8.45 5.08
CA GLY A 47 12.94 8.32 5.20
C GLY A 47 12.19 8.09 3.88
N LEU A 48 12.66 8.62 2.75
CA LEU A 48 11.96 8.53 1.46
C LEU A 48 12.69 7.66 0.43
N HIS A 49 14.00 7.42 0.60
CA HIS A 49 14.79 6.65 -0.35
C HIS A 49 15.23 5.30 0.23
N LEU A 50 16.11 5.29 1.23
CA LEU A 50 16.79 4.08 1.70
C LEU A 50 15.85 3.09 2.37
N VAL A 51 15.05 3.52 3.37
CA VAL A 51 14.17 2.61 4.12
C VAL A 51 13.12 1.96 3.20
N PRO A 52 12.35 2.70 2.38
CA PRO A 52 11.42 2.08 1.43
C PRO A 52 12.11 1.16 0.43
N THR A 53 13.32 1.51 -0.02
CA THR A 53 14.10 0.64 -0.92
C THR A 53 14.41 -0.70 -0.24
N ILE A 54 14.99 -0.67 0.97
CA ILE A 54 15.29 -1.89 1.73
C ILE A 54 14.04 -2.74 1.91
N GLU A 55 12.91 -2.13 2.27
CA GLU A 55 11.66 -2.84 2.47
C GLU A 55 11.13 -3.51 1.21
N VAL A 56 11.20 -2.85 0.05
CA VAL A 56 10.84 -3.47 -1.23
C VAL A 56 11.75 -4.66 -1.53
N TYR A 57 13.06 -4.54 -1.30
CA TYR A 57 13.99 -5.66 -1.49
C TYR A 57 13.69 -6.83 -0.53
N LEU A 58 13.36 -6.54 0.73
CA LEU A 58 12.92 -7.55 1.70
C LEU A 58 11.60 -8.21 1.25
N GLY A 59 10.64 -7.41 0.79
CA GLY A 59 9.36 -7.87 0.24
C GLY A 59 9.50 -8.74 -1.00
N CYS A 60 10.58 -8.57 -1.77
CA CYS A 60 10.92 -9.37 -2.94
C CYS A 60 11.65 -10.67 -2.62
N LEU A 61 12.11 -10.90 -1.38
CA LEU A 61 12.80 -12.14 -0.99
C LEU A 61 12.02 -13.42 -1.35
N PRO A 62 10.68 -13.50 -1.17
CA PRO A 62 9.90 -14.67 -1.57
C PRO A 62 9.92 -14.98 -3.08
N LEU A 63 10.33 -14.03 -3.93
CA LEU A 63 10.47 -14.27 -5.37
C LEU A 63 11.62 -15.24 -5.69
N VAL A 64 12.65 -15.31 -4.84
CA VAL A 64 13.79 -16.22 -5.03
C VAL A 64 13.33 -17.68 -5.02
N PRO A 65 12.65 -18.19 -3.97
CA PRO A 65 12.08 -19.53 -4.01
C PRO A 65 10.96 -19.65 -5.06
N ALA A 66 10.10 -18.65 -5.22
CA ALA A 66 8.98 -18.75 -6.17
C ALA A 66 9.36 -18.80 -7.66
N LEU A 67 10.54 -18.30 -8.03
CA LEU A 67 10.97 -18.21 -9.44
C LEU A 67 12.21 -19.04 -9.79
N ALA A 68 13.12 -19.24 -8.83
CA ALA A 68 14.46 -19.75 -9.15
C ALA A 68 14.88 -21.01 -8.39
N ARG A 69 14.28 -21.28 -7.21
CA ARG A 69 14.74 -22.35 -6.31
C ARG A 69 13.66 -23.32 -5.84
N GLY A 70 12.40 -22.98 -6.02
CA GLY A 70 11.29 -23.83 -5.65
C GLY A 70 11.20 -25.05 -6.55
N THR A 71 11.02 -26.20 -5.92
CA THR A 71 10.89 -27.50 -6.58
C THR A 71 9.56 -28.16 -6.27
N GLU A 72 8.78 -27.60 -5.34
CA GLU A 72 7.47 -28.11 -4.99
C GLU A 72 6.50 -27.95 -6.17
N PRO A 73 5.65 -28.97 -6.45
CA PRO A 73 4.62 -28.86 -7.46
C PRO A 73 3.55 -27.85 -7.03
N LEU A 74 2.82 -27.29 -8.01
CA LEU A 74 1.71 -26.39 -7.72
C LEU A 74 0.68 -27.04 -6.80
N GLY A 75 0.34 -26.35 -5.72
CA GLY A 75 -0.56 -26.85 -4.69
C GLY A 75 -1.65 -25.86 -4.28
N PRO A 76 -2.47 -26.22 -3.28
CA PRO A 76 -3.52 -25.34 -2.76
C PRO A 76 -2.99 -23.99 -2.26
N LEU A 77 -1.76 -23.95 -1.75
CA LEU A 77 -1.15 -22.72 -1.26
C LEU A 77 -0.84 -21.74 -2.40
N ASP A 78 -0.46 -22.22 -3.59
CA ASP A 78 -0.33 -21.38 -4.79
C ASP A 78 -1.68 -20.78 -5.20
N GLY A 79 -2.74 -21.58 -5.12
CA GLY A 79 -4.11 -21.12 -5.37
C GLY A 79 -4.53 -20.02 -4.40
N LEU A 80 -4.25 -20.19 -3.11
CA LEU A 80 -4.49 -19.17 -2.08
C LEU A 80 -3.65 -17.91 -2.33
N ALA A 81 -2.36 -18.07 -2.61
CA ALA A 81 -1.46 -16.94 -2.91
C ALA A 81 -1.95 -16.15 -4.11
N MET A 82 -2.36 -16.83 -5.19
CA MET A 82 -2.95 -16.22 -6.38
C MET A 82 -4.25 -15.47 -6.06
N LEU A 83 -5.17 -16.09 -5.30
CA LEU A 83 -6.43 -15.47 -4.91
C LEU A 83 -6.19 -14.18 -4.11
N VAL A 84 -5.31 -14.25 -3.10
CA VAL A 84 -4.95 -13.09 -2.26
C VAL A 84 -4.31 -12.00 -3.11
N GLY A 85 -3.39 -12.35 -4.02
CA GLY A 85 -2.69 -11.40 -4.87
C GLY A 85 -3.60 -10.70 -5.88
N LEU A 86 -4.50 -11.44 -6.55
CA LEU A 86 -5.46 -10.86 -7.49
C LEU A 86 -6.50 -10.00 -6.77
N ALA A 87 -6.98 -10.44 -5.60
CA ALA A 87 -7.88 -9.65 -4.77
C ALA A 87 -7.21 -8.36 -4.30
N ALA A 88 -5.96 -8.42 -3.85
CA ALA A 88 -5.15 -7.27 -3.47
C ALA A 88 -5.08 -6.22 -4.59
N VAL A 89 -4.60 -6.62 -5.78
CA VAL A 89 -4.48 -5.72 -6.94
C VAL A 89 -5.83 -5.12 -7.34
N THR A 90 -6.91 -5.89 -7.22
CA THR A 90 -8.27 -5.41 -7.51
C THR A 90 -8.73 -4.36 -6.49
N VAL A 91 -8.52 -4.62 -5.20
CA VAL A 91 -8.84 -3.66 -4.13
C VAL A 91 -8.09 -2.35 -4.33
N GLU A 92 -6.80 -2.41 -4.63
CA GLU A 92 -5.98 -1.24 -4.91
C GLU A 92 -6.48 -0.47 -6.13
N LEU A 93 -6.73 -1.16 -7.24
CA LEU A 93 -7.24 -0.55 -8.47
C LEU A 93 -8.55 0.20 -8.24
N VAL A 94 -9.50 -0.43 -7.56
CA VAL A 94 -10.82 0.17 -7.27
C VAL A 94 -10.68 1.34 -6.30
N ALA A 95 -9.91 1.19 -5.23
CA ALA A 95 -9.67 2.23 -4.24
C ALA A 95 -9.01 3.47 -4.87
N ASP A 96 -7.98 3.28 -5.67
CA ASP A 96 -7.26 4.36 -6.34
C ASP A 96 -8.12 5.04 -7.41
N GLU A 97 -8.94 4.28 -8.16
CA GLU A 97 -9.88 4.84 -9.13
C GLU A 97 -10.96 5.69 -8.46
N GLN A 98 -11.53 5.21 -7.34
CA GLN A 98 -12.48 5.98 -6.53
C GLN A 98 -11.84 7.28 -6.03
N LEU A 99 -10.63 7.20 -5.48
CA LEU A 99 -9.91 8.37 -4.98
C LEU A 99 -9.56 9.35 -6.11
N ARG A 100 -9.17 8.85 -7.29
CA ARG A 100 -8.86 9.70 -8.45
C ARG A 100 -10.09 10.42 -8.98
N ARG A 101 -11.24 9.74 -9.06
CA ARG A 101 -12.51 10.35 -9.43
C ARG A 101 -12.93 11.42 -8.43
N PHE A 102 -12.87 11.10 -7.14
CA PHE A 102 -13.13 12.06 -6.06
C PHE A 102 -12.21 13.29 -6.16
N ASN A 103 -10.91 13.10 -6.41
CA ASN A 103 -9.94 14.19 -6.52
C ASN A 103 -10.21 15.15 -7.69
N ARG A 104 -10.99 14.76 -8.71
CA ARG A 104 -11.35 15.64 -9.84
C ARG A 104 -12.46 16.63 -9.49
N THR A 105 -13.29 16.32 -8.49
CA THR A 105 -14.49 17.11 -8.16
C THR A 105 -14.51 17.61 -6.72
N LYS A 106 -13.58 17.19 -5.87
CA LYS A 106 -13.53 17.59 -4.46
C LYS A 106 -13.36 19.10 -4.28
N ALA A 107 -14.02 19.64 -3.27
CA ALA A 107 -13.70 20.91 -2.66
C ALA A 107 -12.67 20.74 -1.52
N ALA A 108 -12.16 21.86 -1.01
CA ALA A 108 -11.28 21.85 0.15
C ALA A 108 -12.05 21.35 1.39
N GLY A 109 -11.46 20.38 2.10
CA GLY A 109 -12.04 19.80 3.32
C GLY A 109 -12.93 18.57 3.10
N ASP A 110 -13.37 18.29 1.86
CA ASP A 110 -14.18 17.11 1.53
C ASP A 110 -13.46 15.81 1.88
N ILE A 111 -14.18 14.70 2.08
CA ILE A 111 -13.61 13.38 2.39
C ILE A 111 -14.08 12.37 1.34
N CYS A 112 -13.18 11.55 0.82
CA CYS A 112 -13.58 10.39 0.03
C CYS A 112 -14.13 9.33 0.99
N ALA A 113 -15.45 9.18 1.05
CA ALA A 113 -16.15 8.30 1.99
C ALA A 113 -17.08 7.30 1.29
N ASP A 114 -16.96 7.15 -0.03
CA ASP A 114 -17.78 6.27 -0.86
C ASP A 114 -17.04 5.00 -1.28
N GLY A 115 -17.79 3.96 -1.65
CA GLY A 115 -17.23 2.72 -2.16
C GLY A 115 -16.32 2.02 -1.14
N LEU A 116 -15.10 1.64 -1.53
CA LEU A 116 -14.16 0.98 -0.60
C LEU A 116 -13.70 1.91 0.53
N TRP A 117 -13.73 3.22 0.29
CA TRP A 117 -13.41 4.22 1.32
C TRP A 117 -14.48 4.30 2.40
N SER A 118 -15.72 3.85 2.14
CA SER A 118 -16.72 3.70 3.20
C SER A 118 -16.47 2.45 4.08
N TRP A 119 -15.62 1.51 3.63
CA TRP A 119 -15.33 0.25 4.33
C TRP A 119 -14.02 0.29 5.09
N SER A 120 -13.05 1.08 4.63
CA SER A 120 -11.73 1.28 5.23
C SER A 120 -11.25 2.69 4.93
N ARG A 121 -10.49 3.30 5.86
CA ARG A 121 -9.85 4.60 5.60
C ARG A 121 -8.63 4.48 4.71
N HIS A 122 -8.05 3.29 4.58
CA HIS A 122 -6.91 3.02 3.70
C HIS A 122 -7.10 1.69 2.94
N PRO A 123 -8.11 1.59 2.07
CA PRO A 123 -8.40 0.34 1.36
C PRO A 123 -7.29 -0.03 0.38
N ASN A 124 -6.65 0.96 -0.25
CA ASN A 124 -5.47 0.74 -1.08
C ASN A 124 -4.27 0.22 -0.27
N TYR A 125 -4.07 0.70 0.96
CA TYR A 125 -3.00 0.19 1.82
C TYR A 125 -3.26 -1.26 2.26
N PHE A 126 -4.53 -1.60 2.52
CA PHE A 126 -4.90 -2.99 2.81
C PHE A 126 -4.56 -3.90 1.64
N GLY A 127 -4.91 -3.49 0.41
CA GLY A 127 -4.55 -4.24 -0.79
C GLY A 127 -3.03 -4.37 -0.96
N GLU A 128 -2.29 -3.28 -0.81
CA GLU A 128 -0.81 -3.30 -0.90
C GLU A 128 -0.20 -4.29 0.12
N LEU A 129 -0.65 -4.28 1.38
CA LEU A 129 -0.19 -5.26 2.37
C LEU A 129 -0.54 -6.70 1.95
N CYS A 130 -1.78 -6.94 1.50
CA CYS A 130 -2.18 -8.26 1.00
C CYS A 130 -1.31 -8.74 -0.18
N PHE A 131 -0.85 -7.84 -1.06
CA PHE A 131 0.07 -8.19 -2.14
C PHE A 131 1.41 -8.72 -1.60
N TRP A 132 2.02 -8.04 -0.62
CA TRP A 132 3.29 -8.50 -0.03
C TRP A 132 3.14 -9.83 0.72
N TRP A 133 2.02 -10.01 1.42
CA TRP A 133 1.68 -11.31 2.02
C TRP A 133 1.44 -12.40 0.96
N SER A 134 0.84 -12.08 -0.19
CA SER A 134 0.71 -13.01 -1.32
C SER A 134 2.07 -13.45 -1.87
N LEU A 135 3.04 -12.55 -1.99
CA LEU A 135 4.40 -12.93 -2.40
C LEU A 135 5.03 -13.92 -1.40
N PHE A 136 4.90 -13.65 -0.10
CA PHE A 136 5.34 -14.58 0.93
C PHE A 136 4.70 -15.96 0.80
N LEU A 137 3.38 -16.03 0.57
CA LEU A 137 2.67 -17.30 0.36
C LEU A 137 3.20 -18.05 -0.88
N PHE A 138 3.44 -17.36 -2.00
CA PHE A 138 4.08 -17.97 -3.18
C PHE A 138 5.47 -18.53 -2.85
N GLY A 139 6.28 -17.79 -2.09
CA GLY A 139 7.63 -18.23 -1.73
C GLY A 139 7.63 -19.50 -0.87
N VAL A 140 6.74 -19.56 0.13
CA VAL A 140 6.60 -20.74 1.01
C VAL A 140 5.96 -21.91 0.27
N ALA A 141 5.01 -21.66 -0.64
CA ALA A 141 4.41 -22.71 -1.47
C ALA A 141 5.48 -23.40 -2.34
N ALA A 142 6.36 -22.61 -2.96
CA ALA A 142 7.39 -23.11 -3.85
C ALA A 142 8.55 -23.80 -3.10
N ALA A 143 8.89 -23.32 -1.89
CA ALA A 143 9.90 -23.94 -1.03
C ALA A 143 9.64 -23.63 0.46
N PRO A 144 9.02 -24.54 1.23
CA PRO A 144 8.66 -24.28 2.63
C PRO A 144 9.83 -23.89 3.55
N GLY A 145 11.06 -24.31 3.22
CA GLY A 145 12.28 -23.91 3.94
C GLY A 145 12.61 -22.41 3.88
N TYR A 146 11.96 -21.65 2.99
CA TYR A 146 12.14 -20.19 2.85
C TYR A 146 11.13 -19.37 3.67
N TRP A 147 10.54 -19.95 4.72
CA TRP A 147 9.60 -19.26 5.62
C TRP A 147 10.16 -17.96 6.22
N TRP A 148 11.48 -17.84 6.38
CA TRP A 148 12.14 -16.63 6.91
C TRP A 148 11.95 -15.39 6.03
N THR A 149 11.59 -15.57 4.75
CA THR A 149 11.28 -14.47 3.83
C THR A 149 10.04 -13.67 4.24
N VAL A 150 9.26 -14.15 5.24
CA VAL A 150 8.17 -13.41 5.90
C VAL A 150 8.61 -12.05 6.43
N VAL A 151 9.90 -11.87 6.71
CA VAL A 151 10.49 -10.61 7.17
C VAL A 151 10.11 -9.42 6.27
N GLY A 152 9.98 -9.64 4.95
CA GLY A 152 9.57 -8.60 4.01
C GLY A 152 8.13 -8.14 4.19
N ALA A 153 7.19 -9.09 4.30
CA ALA A 153 5.79 -8.76 4.54
C ALA A 153 5.58 -8.09 5.91
N ILE A 154 6.32 -8.55 6.94
CA ILE A 154 6.29 -7.96 8.27
C ILE A 154 6.89 -6.54 8.26
N SER A 155 8.04 -6.33 7.62
CA SER A 155 8.68 -5.01 7.61
C SER A 155 7.77 -3.95 6.97
N ILE A 156 7.14 -4.26 5.85
CA ILE A 156 6.22 -3.36 5.17
C ILE A 156 4.96 -3.13 6.03
N THR A 157 4.44 -4.17 6.68
CA THR A 157 3.31 -4.04 7.62
C THR A 157 3.65 -3.07 8.76
N VAL A 158 4.85 -3.18 9.33
CA VAL A 158 5.32 -2.30 10.40
C VAL A 158 5.50 -0.88 9.90
N MET A 159 6.10 -0.65 8.72
CA MET A 159 6.22 0.69 8.14
C MET A 159 4.86 1.35 7.97
N PHE A 160 3.88 0.62 7.40
CA PHE A 160 2.54 1.15 7.20
C PHE A 160 1.89 1.51 8.53
N ALA A 161 1.96 0.62 9.53
CA ALA A 161 1.33 0.83 10.83
C ALA A 161 2.00 1.94 11.66
N ALA A 162 3.33 2.01 11.64
CA ALA A 162 4.10 2.92 12.50
C ALA A 162 4.37 4.29 11.87
N ALA A 163 4.47 4.37 10.55
CA ALA A 163 4.84 5.60 9.85
C ALA A 163 3.77 6.07 8.86
N SER A 164 3.43 5.25 7.86
CA SER A 164 2.63 5.74 6.72
C SER A 164 1.19 6.08 7.10
N ILE A 165 0.49 5.22 7.84
CA ILE A 165 -0.90 5.45 8.28
C ILE A 165 -0.97 6.64 9.26
N PRO A 166 -0.19 6.68 10.37
CA PRO A 166 -0.27 7.80 11.31
C PRO A 166 0.00 9.16 10.66
N MET A 167 0.94 9.21 9.72
CA MET A 167 1.28 10.42 8.98
C MET A 167 0.10 10.93 8.13
N ILE A 168 -0.55 10.04 7.37
CA ILE A 168 -1.69 10.42 6.51
C ILE A 168 -2.95 10.74 7.32
N GLU A 169 -3.19 10.01 8.42
CA GLU A 169 -4.30 10.27 9.34
C GLU A 169 -4.16 11.64 10.00
N ARG A 170 -2.98 11.99 10.50
CA ARG A 170 -2.70 13.31 11.08
C ARG A 170 -2.95 14.43 10.07
N ARG A 171 -2.36 14.31 8.88
CA ARG A 171 -2.54 15.29 7.80
C ARG A 171 -3.99 15.42 7.35
N SER A 172 -4.76 14.33 7.38
CA SER A 172 -6.19 14.37 7.03
C SER A 172 -7.02 15.04 8.11
N ALA A 173 -6.71 14.79 9.39
CA ALA A 173 -7.34 15.46 10.52
C ALA A 173 -7.13 16.98 10.51
N GLU A 174 -5.92 17.43 10.15
CA GLU A 174 -5.58 18.86 10.05
C GLU A 174 -6.33 19.59 8.93
N ARG A 175 -6.67 18.88 7.84
CA ARG A 175 -7.20 19.49 6.61
C ARG A 175 -8.70 19.37 6.44
N ARG A 176 -9.35 18.48 7.19
CA ARG A 176 -10.74 18.07 6.94
C ARG A 176 -11.53 18.18 8.25
N PRO A 177 -12.36 19.21 8.42
CA PRO A 177 -13.12 19.42 9.66
C PRO A 177 -13.99 18.22 10.06
N ALA A 178 -14.55 17.49 9.09
CA ALA A 178 -15.39 16.32 9.32
C ALA A 178 -14.60 15.00 9.54
N TRP A 179 -13.26 15.04 9.57
CA TRP A 179 -12.43 13.82 9.63
C TRP A 179 -12.71 12.97 10.87
N ALA A 180 -12.87 13.61 12.03
CA ALA A 180 -13.13 12.91 13.28
C ALA A 180 -14.42 12.08 13.23
N GLU A 181 -15.46 12.59 12.56
CA GLU A 181 -16.73 11.86 12.41
C GLU A 181 -16.62 10.68 11.45
N TYR A 182 -15.93 10.87 10.33
CA TYR A 182 -15.59 9.78 9.40
C TYR A 182 -14.75 8.70 10.09
N ALA A 183 -13.72 9.10 10.83
CA ALA A 183 -12.81 8.20 11.54
C ALA A 183 -13.48 7.38 12.66
N ARG A 184 -14.58 7.86 13.24
CA ARG A 184 -15.37 7.08 14.22
C ARG A 184 -16.16 5.94 13.57
N ARG A 185 -16.53 6.07 12.31
CA ARG A 185 -17.43 5.13 11.61
C ARG A 185 -16.72 4.16 10.67
N THR A 186 -15.55 4.55 10.17
CA THR A 186 -14.79 3.77 9.20
C THR A 186 -13.52 3.22 9.85
N PRO A 187 -13.25 1.90 9.80
CA PRO A 187 -12.02 1.33 10.36
C PRO A 187 -10.79 1.79 9.59
N VAL A 188 -9.62 1.79 10.25
CA VAL A 188 -8.37 2.30 9.66
C VAL A 188 -7.95 1.52 8.41
N LEU A 189 -7.86 0.19 8.52
CA LEU A 189 -7.17 -0.64 7.52
C LEU A 189 -8.02 -1.81 7.04
N VAL A 190 -8.39 -2.74 7.93
CA VAL A 190 -9.17 -3.94 7.55
C VAL A 190 -10.59 -3.53 7.18
N PRO A 191 -11.04 -3.75 5.92
CA PRO A 191 -12.37 -3.35 5.47
C PRO A 191 -13.48 -4.00 6.30
N ARG A 192 -14.49 -3.21 6.69
CA ARG A 192 -15.70 -3.70 7.34
C ARG A 192 -16.92 -3.00 6.74
N PRO A 193 -18.08 -3.68 6.62
CA PRO A 193 -19.29 -3.04 6.12
C PRO A 193 -19.61 -1.74 6.89
N PRO A 194 -19.98 -0.65 6.19
CA PRO A 194 -20.25 0.63 6.82
C PRO A 194 -21.45 0.53 7.77
N ARG A 195 -21.33 1.16 8.94
CA ARG A 195 -22.47 1.33 9.84
C ARG A 195 -23.41 2.38 9.22
N ARG A 196 -24.65 2.00 8.97
CA ARG A 196 -25.68 2.96 8.51
C ARG A 196 -25.85 4.06 9.56
N PRO A 197 -26.03 5.33 9.15
CA PRO A 197 -26.33 6.42 10.07
C PRO A 197 -27.66 6.19 10.80
#